data_AF-A0A8T6FXN0-F1
#
_entry.id   AF-A0A8T6FXN0-F1
#
_cell.length_a   1.000
_cell.length_b   1.000
_cell.length_c   1.000
_cell.angle_alpha   90.00
_cell.angle_beta   90.00
_cell.angle_gamma   90.00
#
_symmetry.space_group_name_H-M   'P 1'
#
loop_
_entity.id
_entity.type
_entity.pdbx_description
1 polymer ?
#
loop_
_entity_poly.entity_id
_entity_poly.type
_entity_poly.pdbx_seq_one_letter_code
_entity_poly.pdbx_strand_id
1 'polypeptide(L)'
;MDISVYLAPGSLVISLISAVFAGMALINSRRLQKAQREPQKLNLRRDVLRRLFAYRYRLTESLMGGDGEPFIALNEARIVYAGFPRVTEALNKMHRELGIEGLLSLNIVALVRAMANAANVSVDDLDESFIERPFTPPAAKQ
;
A
#
# COMPACT_ATOMS: atom_id res chain seq x y z
N MET A 1 8.54 -32.54 -56.26
CA MET A 1 7.49 -31.49 -56.31
C MET A 1 7.97 -30.40 -55.36
N ASP A 2 8.86 -29.54 -55.86
CA ASP A 2 9.58 -28.58 -55.04
C ASP A 2 8.75 -27.33 -54.85
N ILE A 3 8.32 -27.09 -53.61
CA ILE A 3 7.68 -25.84 -53.22
C ILE A 3 8.81 -24.84 -52.97
N SER A 4 9.31 -24.23 -54.05
CA SER A 4 10.23 -23.11 -53.95
C SER A 4 9.41 -21.88 -53.56
N VAL A 5 9.32 -21.60 -52.25
CA VAL A 5 8.71 -20.39 -51.72
C VAL A 5 9.57 -19.20 -52.11
N TYR A 6 9.22 -18.53 -53.21
CA TYR A 6 9.77 -17.22 -53.55
C TYR A 6 9.28 -16.19 -52.53
N LEU A 7 10.01 -15.99 -51.43
CA LEU A 7 9.84 -14.81 -50.58
C LEU A 7 10.41 -13.61 -51.32
N ALA A 8 9.54 -12.78 -51.90
CA ALA A 8 9.92 -11.49 -52.45
C ALA A 8 10.66 -10.67 -51.36
N PRO A 9 11.81 -10.03 -51.65
CA PRO A 9 12.60 -9.32 -50.63
C PRO A 9 11.80 -8.24 -49.87
N GLY A 10 10.72 -7.71 -50.46
CA GLY A 10 9.79 -6.81 -49.78
C GLY A 10 8.99 -7.45 -48.63
N SER A 11 8.72 -8.77 -48.66
CA SER A 11 7.94 -9.44 -47.61
C SER A 11 8.74 -9.58 -46.30
N LEU A 12 10.05 -9.82 -46.39
CA LEU A 12 10.94 -9.87 -45.22
C LEU A 12 11.06 -8.51 -44.53
N VAL A 13 11.13 -7.43 -45.31
CA VAL A 13 11.17 -6.05 -44.78
C VAL A 13 9.86 -5.71 -44.08
N ILE A 14 8.72 -6.07 -44.66
CA ILE A 14 7.40 -5.86 -44.05
C ILE A 14 7.29 -6.67 -42.74
N SER A 15 7.68 -7.94 -42.72
CA SER A 15 7.66 -8.77 -41.50
C SER A 15 8.55 -8.21 -40.38
N LEU A 16 9.74 -7.71 -40.73
CA LEU A 16 10.65 -7.11 -39.75
C LEU A 16 10.07 -5.84 -39.14
N ILE A 17 9.50 -4.96 -39.99
CA ILE A 17 8.83 -3.74 -39.55
C ILE A 17 7.63 -4.08 -38.66
N SER A 18 6.78 -5.03 -39.06
CA SER A 18 5.64 -5.49 -38.25
C SER A 18 6.07 -6.06 -36.89
N ALA A 19 7.16 -6.80 -36.82
CA ALA A 19 7.69 -7.33 -35.56
C ALA A 19 8.17 -6.21 -34.61
N VAL A 20 8.81 -5.18 -35.15
CA VAL A 20 9.22 -3.99 -34.36
C VAL A 20 8.00 -3.23 -33.84
N PHE A 21 7.00 -2.99 -34.69
CA PHE A 21 5.76 -2.33 -34.28
C PHE A 21 4.97 -3.13 -33.23
N ALA A 22 4.87 -4.46 -33.39
CA ALA A 22 4.24 -5.34 -32.42
C ALA A 22 4.98 -5.32 -31.08
N GLY A 23 6.32 -5.35 -31.10
CA GLY A 23 7.16 -5.21 -29.91
C GLY A 23 6.95 -3.87 -29.19
N MET A 24 6.90 -2.76 -29.93
CA MET A 24 6.63 -1.43 -29.35
C MET A 24 5.21 -1.33 -28.77
N ALA A 25 4.20 -1.89 -29.45
CA ALA A 25 2.83 -1.91 -28.96
C ALA A 25 2.70 -2.69 -27.63
N LEU A 26 3.42 -3.82 -27.49
CA LEU A 26 3.49 -4.60 -26.26
C LEU A 26 4.16 -3.83 -25.10
N ILE A 27 5.23 -3.09 -25.36
CA ILE A 27 5.89 -2.28 -24.33
C ILE A 27 4.98 -1.14 -23.88
N ASN A 28 4.32 -0.45 -24.82
CA ASN A 28 3.43 0.67 -24.51
C ASN A 28 2.17 0.23 -23.75
N SER A 29 1.56 -0.91 -24.12
CA SER A 29 0.42 -1.45 -23.38
C SER A 29 0.77 -1.84 -21.95
N ARG A 30 1.94 -2.44 -21.70
CA ARG A 30 2.42 -2.74 -20.34
C ARG A 30 2.66 -1.47 -19.52
N ARG A 31 3.24 -0.42 -20.13
CA ARG A 31 3.44 0.89 -19.48
C ARG A 31 2.09 1.52 -19.11
N LEU A 32 1.11 1.47 -20.02
CA LEU A 32 -0.22 2.02 -19.79
C LEU A 32 -0.95 1.29 -18.66
N GLN A 33 -0.91 -0.05 -18.66
CA GLN A 33 -1.50 -0.84 -17.57
C GLN A 33 -0.83 -0.57 -16.23
N LYS A 34 0.50 -0.39 -16.20
CA LYS A 34 1.22 0.00 -14.98
C LYS A 34 0.79 1.41 -14.52
N ALA A 35 0.72 2.36 -15.44
CA ALA A 35 0.29 3.74 -15.16
C ALA A 35 -1.14 3.83 -14.62
N GLN A 36 -2.04 2.92 -15.01
CA GLN A 36 -3.41 2.86 -14.48
C GLN A 36 -3.48 2.16 -13.11
N ARG A 37 -2.61 1.17 -12.84
CA ARG A 37 -2.63 0.39 -11.59
C ARG A 37 -1.93 1.09 -10.43
N GLU A 38 -0.87 1.86 -10.69
CA GLU A 38 -0.17 2.64 -9.67
C GLU A 38 -1.09 3.58 -8.86
N PRO A 39 -1.94 4.43 -9.48
CA PRO A 39 -2.83 5.31 -8.74
C PRO A 39 -3.87 4.55 -7.92
N GLN A 40 -4.40 3.43 -8.44
CA GLN A 40 -5.33 2.58 -7.68
C GLN A 40 -4.67 1.98 -6.44
N LYS A 41 -3.42 1.50 -6.55
CA LYS A 41 -2.64 0.99 -5.42
C LYS A 41 -2.34 2.09 -4.40
N LEU A 42 -2.04 3.30 -4.86
CA LEU A 42 -1.81 4.45 -3.98
C LEU A 42 -3.08 4.86 -3.22
N ASN A 43 -4.23 4.88 -3.89
CA ASN A 43 -5.51 5.16 -3.25
C ASN A 43 -5.84 4.10 -2.19
N LEU A 44 -5.69 2.81 -2.54
CA LEU A 44 -5.90 1.72 -1.58
C LEU A 44 -4.99 1.84 -0.36
N ARG A 45 -3.71 2.18 -0.55
CA ARG A 45 -2.77 2.46 0.55
C ARG A 45 -3.25 3.60 1.45
N ARG A 46 -3.72 4.71 0.86
CA ARG A 46 -4.27 5.86 1.59
C ARG A 46 -5.54 5.51 2.36
N ASP A 47 -6.42 4.68 1.78
CA ASP A 47 -7.65 4.24 2.43
C ASP A 47 -7.37 3.33 3.64
N VAL A 48 -6.40 2.42 3.50
CA VAL A 48 -5.95 1.57 4.63
C VAL A 48 -5.30 2.42 5.71
N LEU A 49 -4.45 3.39 5.35
CA LEU A 49 -3.85 4.34 6.29
C LEU A 49 -4.93 5.13 7.05
N ARG A 50 -5.93 5.66 6.35
CA ARG A 50 -7.04 6.40 6.95
C ARG A 50 -7.83 5.54 7.92
N ARG A 51 -8.14 4.29 7.56
CA ARG A 51 -8.84 3.36 8.44
C ARG A 51 -8.02 3.04 9.68
N LEU A 52 -6.74 2.71 9.52
CA LEU A 52 -5.86 2.45 10.67
C LEU A 52 -5.77 3.66 11.61
N PHE A 53 -5.65 4.86 11.05
CA PHE A 53 -5.62 6.10 11.83
C PHE A 53 -6.94 6.39 12.57
N ALA A 54 -8.09 6.06 11.96
CA ALA A 54 -9.40 6.17 12.60
C ALA A 54 -9.56 5.15 13.74
N TYR A 55 -9.02 3.94 13.57
CA TYR A 55 -9.08 2.88 14.58
C TYR A 55 -8.01 2.98 15.66
N ARG A 56 -7.07 3.94 15.60
CA ARG A 56 -5.97 4.05 16.57
C ARG A 56 -6.45 4.11 18.02
N TYR A 57 -7.53 4.85 18.28
CA TYR A 57 -8.10 5.00 19.62
C TYR A 57 -8.73 3.69 20.11
N ARG A 58 -9.44 3.00 19.21
CA ARG A 58 -9.97 1.66 19.46
C ARG A 58 -8.86 0.62 19.64
N LEU A 59 -7.71 0.73 19.00
CA LEU A 59 -6.57 -0.17 19.24
C LEU A 59 -6.04 -0.06 20.67
N THR A 60 -5.97 1.16 21.20
CA THR A 60 -5.59 1.41 22.60
C THR A 60 -6.64 0.92 23.59
N GLU A 61 -7.93 0.98 23.25
CA GLU A 61 -9.03 0.48 24.11
C GLU A 61 -9.31 -1.03 23.95
N SER A 62 -9.05 -1.63 22.78
CA SER A 62 -9.49 -3.01 22.44
C SER A 62 -8.66 -4.12 23.06
N LEU A 63 -7.64 -3.82 23.85
CA LEU A 63 -7.06 -4.79 24.78
C LEU A 63 -8.05 -5.21 25.88
N MET A 64 -9.20 -4.51 26.01
CA MET A 64 -10.29 -4.82 26.95
C MET A 64 -11.59 -5.34 26.30
N GLY A 65 -11.54 -5.92 25.08
CA GLY A 65 -12.68 -6.70 24.54
C GLY A 65 -13.54 -6.02 23.46
N GLY A 66 -12.96 -5.12 22.64
CA GLY A 66 -13.65 -4.47 21.52
C GLY A 66 -13.61 -5.27 20.20
N ASP A 67 -14.55 -4.97 19.30
CA ASP A 67 -14.72 -5.58 17.98
C ASP A 67 -13.41 -5.67 17.19
N GLY A 68 -13.13 -6.82 16.58
CA GLY A 68 -11.86 -7.12 15.90
C GLY A 68 -11.50 -6.27 14.67
N GLU A 69 -12.27 -5.22 14.36
CA GLU A 69 -12.04 -4.28 13.25
C GLU A 69 -10.62 -3.70 13.18
N PRO A 70 -9.96 -3.33 14.30
CA PRO A 70 -8.62 -2.77 14.21
C PRO A 70 -7.56 -3.81 13.81
N PHE A 71 -7.76 -5.07 14.17
CA PHE A 71 -6.91 -6.17 13.71
C PHE A 71 -7.14 -6.49 12.22
N ILE A 72 -8.37 -6.30 11.72
CA ILE A 72 -8.66 -6.40 10.28
C ILE A 72 -7.87 -5.33 9.51
N ALA A 73 -7.86 -4.08 9.98
CA ALA A 73 -7.11 -3.00 9.35
C ALA A 73 -5.58 -3.27 9.34
N LEU A 74 -5.04 -3.88 10.40
CA LEU A 74 -3.64 -4.29 10.47
C LEU A 74 -3.31 -5.42 9.48
N ASN A 75 -4.19 -6.42 9.36
CA ASN A 75 -4.05 -7.51 8.39
C ASN A 75 -4.09 -6.98 6.96
N GLU A 76 -4.99 -6.04 6.67
CA GLU A 76 -5.08 -5.40 5.36
C GLU A 76 -3.84 -4.57 5.05
N ALA A 77 -3.30 -3.84 6.04
CA ALA A 77 -2.04 -3.11 5.89
C ALA A 77 -0.88 -4.04 5.49
N ARG A 78 -0.80 -5.24 6.06
CA ARG A 78 0.23 -6.23 5.70
C ARG A 78 0.15 -6.69 4.24
N ILE A 79 -1.06 -6.77 3.68
CA ILE A 79 -1.27 -7.17 2.28
C ILE A 79 -0.97 -6.00 1.34
N VAL A 80 -1.55 -4.82 1.62
CA VAL A 80 -1.51 -3.65 0.72
C VAL A 80 -0.13 -3.00 0.65
N TYR A 81 0.64 -3.10 1.75
CA TYR A 81 2.02 -2.61 1.82
C TYR A 81 3.07 -3.73 1.66
N ALA A 82 2.67 -4.90 1.13
CA ALA A 82 3.63 -5.92 0.74
C ALA A 82 4.64 -5.35 -0.27
N GLY A 83 5.93 -5.47 0.04
CA GLY A 83 7.02 -4.86 -0.74
C GLY A 83 7.53 -3.50 -0.23
N PHE A 84 7.02 -3.00 0.90
CA PHE A 84 7.58 -1.83 1.60
C PHE A 84 8.31 -2.27 2.88
N PRO A 85 9.66 -2.41 2.85
CA PRO A 85 10.42 -2.98 3.97
C PRO A 85 10.15 -2.28 5.31
N ARG A 86 10.15 -0.93 5.32
CA ARG A 86 9.89 -0.14 6.53
C ARG A 86 8.51 -0.36 7.14
N VAL A 87 7.48 -0.56 6.30
CA VAL A 87 6.12 -0.84 6.79
C VAL A 87 6.04 -2.26 7.35
N THR A 88 6.63 -3.23 6.64
CA THR A 88 6.70 -4.63 7.10
C THR A 88 7.47 -4.76 8.41
N GLU A 89 8.58 -4.04 8.57
CA GLU A 89 9.36 -3.98 9.81
C GLU A 89 8.53 -3.40 10.96
N ALA A 90 7.83 -2.29 10.74
CA ALA A 90 6.95 -1.68 11.74
C ALA A 90 5.80 -2.62 12.15
N LEU A 91 5.17 -3.31 11.19
CA LEU A 91 4.14 -4.31 11.45
C LEU A 91 4.69 -5.51 12.25
N ASN A 92 5.86 -6.02 11.89
CA ASN A 92 6.50 -7.12 12.61
C ASN A 92 6.88 -6.71 14.04
N LYS A 93 7.39 -5.48 14.23
CA LYS A 93 7.72 -4.94 15.54
C LYS A 93 6.45 -4.84 16.41
N MET A 94 5.41 -4.20 15.88
CA MET A 94 4.12 -4.08 16.56
C MET A 94 3.51 -5.44 16.93
N HIS A 95 3.62 -6.43 16.05
CA HIS A 95 3.13 -7.79 16.32
C HIS A 95 3.93 -8.50 17.42
N ARG A 96 5.26 -8.33 17.48
CA ARG A 96 6.10 -8.91 18.54
C ARG A 96 5.90 -8.25 19.90
N GLU A 97 5.62 -6.95 19.90
CA GLU A 97 5.46 -6.13 21.11
C GLU A 97 3.98 -5.99 21.51
N LEU A 98 3.10 -6.79 20.89
CA LEU A 98 1.69 -6.80 21.21
C LEU A 98 1.48 -7.26 22.66
N GLY A 99 0.76 -6.48 23.46
CA GLY A 99 0.49 -6.79 24.87
C GLY A 99 1.55 -6.27 25.86
N ILE A 100 2.61 -5.60 25.39
CA ILE A 100 3.52 -4.86 26.26
C ILE A 100 2.93 -3.47 26.53
N GLU A 101 2.76 -3.13 27.81
CA GLU A 101 2.16 -1.87 28.25
C GLU A 101 2.96 -0.66 27.74
N GLY A 102 2.27 0.37 27.24
CA GLY A 102 2.88 1.60 26.74
C GLY A 102 3.57 1.51 25.36
N LEU A 103 3.88 0.32 24.84
CA LEU A 103 4.54 0.17 23.53
C LEU A 103 3.56 0.22 22.35
N LEU A 104 2.28 -0.08 22.57
CA LEU A 104 1.28 -0.13 21.50
C LEU A 104 1.11 1.24 20.81
N SER A 105 1.02 2.33 21.58
CA SER A 105 0.89 3.69 21.04
C SER A 105 2.11 4.09 20.21
N LEU A 106 3.31 3.85 20.73
CA LEU A 106 4.58 4.12 20.05
C LEU A 106 4.69 3.34 18.73
N ASN A 107 4.28 2.07 18.74
CA ASN A 107 4.32 1.22 17.56
C ASN A 107 3.28 1.63 16.50
N ILE A 108 2.09 2.08 16.92
CA ILE A 108 1.09 2.63 16.01
C ILE A 108 1.61 3.91 15.35
N VAL A 109 2.23 4.82 16.11
CA VAL A 109 2.82 6.06 15.56
C VAL A 109 3.89 5.71 14.51
N ALA A 110 4.81 4.80 14.84
CA ALA A 110 5.86 4.37 13.93
C ALA A 110 5.29 3.73 12.65
N LEU A 111 4.26 2.90 12.79
CA LEU A 111 3.56 2.26 11.67
C LEU A 111 2.86 3.29 10.76
N VAL A 112 2.12 4.23 11.35
CA VAL A 112 1.43 5.31 10.61
C VAL A 112 2.42 6.15 9.82
N ARG A 113 3.55 6.55 10.42
CA ARG A 113 4.61 7.30 9.71
C ARG A 113 5.20 6.49 8.56
N ALA A 114 5.46 5.19 8.76
CA ALA A 114 5.99 4.33 7.70
C ALA A 114 5.00 4.17 6.53
N MET A 115 3.72 3.96 6.84
CA MET A 115 2.65 3.84 5.84
C MET A 115 2.42 5.14 5.08
N ALA A 116 2.44 6.29 5.76
CA ALA A 116 2.26 7.58 5.12
C ALA A 116 3.39 7.92 4.14
N ASN A 117 4.63 7.65 4.51
CA ASN A 117 5.78 7.75 3.62
C ASN A 117 5.61 6.84 2.38
N ALA A 118 5.14 5.60 2.56
CA ALA A 118 4.87 4.68 1.45
C ALA A 118 3.66 5.07 0.57
N ALA A 119 2.75 5.88 1.10
CA ALA A 119 1.56 6.40 0.42
C ALA A 119 1.75 7.81 -0.17
N ASN A 120 2.96 8.38 -0.08
CA ASN A 120 3.27 9.77 -0.44
C ASN A 120 2.28 10.76 0.21
N VAL A 121 2.08 10.61 1.52
CA VAL A 121 1.30 11.51 2.36
C VAL A 121 2.29 12.17 3.31
N SER A 122 2.40 13.50 3.26
CA SER A 122 3.23 14.23 4.23
C SER A 122 2.59 14.09 5.61
N VAL A 123 3.44 13.79 6.59
CA VAL A 123 3.11 13.72 8.02
C VAL A 123 3.96 14.71 8.81
N ASP A 124 4.59 15.66 8.14
CA ASP A 124 5.48 16.64 8.77
C ASP A 124 4.69 17.56 9.73
N ASP A 125 3.42 17.80 9.40
CA ASP A 125 2.48 18.57 10.22
C ASP A 125 1.71 17.71 11.24
N LEU A 126 1.88 16.38 11.22
CA LEU A 126 1.30 15.47 12.21
C LEU A 126 2.22 15.41 13.42
N ASP A 127 1.92 16.22 14.43
CA ASP A 127 2.64 16.13 15.70
C ASP A 127 2.27 14.85 16.47
N GLU A 128 3.18 14.39 17.33
CA GLU A 128 2.96 13.19 18.14
C GLU A 128 1.79 13.38 19.11
N SER A 129 1.55 14.62 19.56
CA SER A 129 0.50 14.95 20.51
C SER A 129 -0.92 14.76 19.94
N PHE A 130 -1.13 14.99 18.65
CA PHE A 130 -2.39 14.78 17.92
C PHE A 130 -2.66 13.30 17.66
N ILE A 131 -1.59 12.53 17.46
CA ILE A 131 -1.71 11.07 17.36
C ILE A 131 -2.12 10.50 18.72
N GLU A 132 -1.50 10.97 19.80
CA GLU A 132 -1.80 10.56 21.18
C GLU A 132 -3.13 11.10 21.72
N ARG A 133 -3.55 12.29 21.30
CA ARG A 133 -4.79 12.96 21.73
C ARG A 133 -5.59 13.41 20.51
N PRO A 134 -6.42 12.53 19.93
CA PRO A 134 -7.37 12.91 18.89
C PRO A 134 -8.31 14.04 19.36
N PHE A 135 -9.17 14.52 18.48
CA PHE A 135 -10.39 15.26 18.85
C PHE A 135 -11.37 14.35 19.63
N THR A 136 -10.98 13.87 20.81
CA THR A 136 -11.83 13.13 21.73
C THR A 136 -12.59 14.14 22.60
N PRO A 137 -13.93 14.13 22.60
CA PRO A 137 -14.68 14.89 23.58
C PRO A 137 -14.35 14.35 24.99
N PRO A 138 -14.33 15.22 26.02
CA PRO A 138 -14.11 14.76 27.38
C PRO A 138 -15.15 13.68 27.71
N ALA A 139 -14.69 12.55 28.27
CA ALA A 139 -15.58 11.48 28.69
C ALA A 139 -16.72 12.09 29.51
N ALA A 140 -17.97 11.85 29.08
CA ALA A 140 -19.13 12.28 29.83
C ALA A 140 -19.00 11.65 31.22
N LYS A 141 -18.84 12.50 32.25
CA LYS A 141 -18.87 12.05 33.64
C LYS A 141 -20.22 11.37 33.85
N GLN A 142 -20.23 10.04 33.94
CA GLN A 142 -21.35 9.27 34.47
C GLN A 142 -21.26 9.27 35.99
#